data_AF-A0A1A8PBU7-F1
#
_entry.id   AF-A0A1A8PBU7-F1
#
_cell.length_a   1.000
_cell.length_b   1.000
_cell.length_c   1.000
_cell.angle_alpha   90.00
_cell.angle_beta   90.00
_cell.angle_gamma   90.00
#
_symmetry.space_group_name_H-M   'P 1'
#
loop_
_entity.id
_entity.type
_entity.pdbx_description
1 polymer ?
#
loop_
_entity_poly.entity_id
_entity_poly.type
_entity_poly.pdbx_seq_one_letter_code
_entity_poly.pdbx_strand_id
1 'polypeptide(L)'
;TSSTGGSPFEMMTGRQMTLPLHLLHQSVQPSAAPAYTSEQYLQDLKNHLPAAFSFAQTNLEKSAEGRKAYYDQKASHSELNVGDEAWFYIFAPKTGNNKNTSGNFCPNGQTHT
;
A
#
# COMPACT_ATOMS: atom_id res chain seq x y z
N THR A 1 -4.98 6.41 -7.42
CA THR A 1 -4.46 5.24 -8.17
C THR A 1 -3.67 4.37 -7.18
N SER A 2 -3.68 3.05 -7.34
CA SER A 2 -2.86 2.15 -6.50
C SER A 2 -1.37 2.46 -6.74
N SER A 3 -0.55 2.57 -5.67
CA SER A 3 0.88 2.89 -5.78
C SER A 3 1.66 1.90 -6.64
N THR A 4 1.21 0.65 -6.68
CA THR A 4 1.90 -0.43 -7.38
C THR A 4 1.43 -0.59 -8.84
N GLY A 5 0.26 -0.07 -9.19
CA GLY A 5 -0.29 -0.11 -10.56
C GLY A 5 -0.83 -1.47 -11.04
N GLY A 6 -0.54 -2.57 -10.36
CA GLY A 6 -1.08 -3.91 -10.62
C GLY A 6 -1.90 -4.48 -9.46
N SER A 7 -2.61 -5.59 -9.70
CA SER A 7 -3.35 -6.28 -8.62
C SER A 7 -2.41 -7.13 -7.76
N PRO A 8 -2.65 -7.28 -6.43
CA PRO A 8 -1.83 -8.15 -5.60
C PRO A 8 -1.80 -9.61 -6.10
N PHE A 9 -2.92 -10.09 -6.63
CA PHE A 9 -3.03 -11.43 -7.21
C PHE A 9 -2.05 -11.63 -8.37
N GLU A 10 -2.02 -10.68 -9.30
CA GLU A 10 -1.15 -10.71 -10.46
C GLU A 10 0.32 -10.59 -10.06
N MET A 11 0.64 -9.76 -9.08
CA MET A 11 2.01 -9.66 -8.56
C MET A 11 2.52 -10.94 -7.89
N MET A 12 1.63 -11.66 -7.21
CA MET A 12 2.00 -12.89 -6.50
C MET A 12 2.05 -14.10 -7.42
N THR A 13 1.20 -14.13 -8.45
CA THR A 13 0.98 -15.33 -9.26
C THR A 13 1.44 -15.18 -10.70
N GLY A 14 1.69 -13.96 -11.17
CA GLY A 14 1.95 -13.66 -12.57
C GLY A 14 0.71 -13.82 -13.46
N ARG A 15 -0.46 -14.09 -12.89
CA ARG A 15 -1.69 -14.38 -13.63
C ARG A 15 -2.65 -13.21 -13.55
N GLN A 16 -3.36 -12.95 -14.63
CA GLN A 16 -4.52 -12.09 -14.59
C GLN A 16 -5.68 -12.82 -13.90
N MET A 17 -6.39 -12.11 -13.03
CA MET A 17 -7.60 -12.68 -12.42
C MET A 17 -8.61 -13.00 -13.52
N THR A 18 -8.99 -14.27 -13.60
CA THR A 18 -10.02 -14.74 -14.52
C THR A 18 -11.31 -14.92 -13.73
N LEU A 19 -12.42 -14.38 -14.23
CA LEU A 19 -13.72 -14.55 -13.61
C LEU A 19 -14.12 -16.04 -13.64
N PRO A 20 -14.57 -16.64 -12.52
CA PRO A 20 -15.06 -18.02 -12.52
C PRO A 20 -16.18 -18.23 -13.53
N LEU A 21 -16.00 -19.18 -14.45
CA LEU A 21 -16.94 -19.45 -15.55
C LEU A 21 -18.36 -19.79 -15.09
N HIS A 22 -18.52 -20.34 -13.89
CA HIS A 22 -19.83 -20.63 -13.29
C HIS A 22 -20.71 -19.37 -13.10
N LEU A 23 -20.10 -18.20 -12.90
CA LEU A 23 -20.82 -16.93 -12.80
C LEU A 23 -21.32 -16.42 -14.15
N LEU A 24 -20.80 -16.96 -15.26
CA LEU A 24 -21.11 -16.60 -16.64
C LEU A 24 -22.05 -17.62 -17.30
N HIS A 25 -22.89 -18.34 -16.55
CA HIS A 25 -23.88 -19.29 -17.07
C HIS A 25 -24.99 -18.61 -17.94
N GLN A 26 -24.58 -17.97 -19.03
CA GLN A 26 -25.29 -17.81 -20.28
C GLN A 26 -24.41 -18.52 -21.32
N SER A 27 -24.96 -19.43 -22.13
CA SER A 27 -24.22 -20.31 -23.05
C SER A 27 -23.03 -19.63 -23.75
N VAL A 28 -21.82 -19.83 -23.21
CA VAL A 28 -20.59 -19.31 -23.81
C VAL A 28 -20.26 -20.22 -24.98
N GLN A 29 -20.45 -19.73 -26.19
CA GLN A 29 -19.90 -20.37 -27.38
C GLN A 29 -18.38 -20.49 -27.20
N PRO A 30 -17.77 -21.66 -27.45
CA PRO A 30 -16.34 -21.83 -27.29
C PRO A 30 -15.60 -20.76 -28.11
N SER A 31 -14.84 -19.93 -27.41
CA SER A 31 -14.02 -18.87 -28.01
C SER A 31 -13.12 -19.45 -29.08
N ALA A 32 -13.06 -18.81 -30.25
CA ALA A 32 -12.16 -19.15 -31.35
C ALA A 32 -10.68 -18.84 -31.04
N ALA A 33 -10.35 -18.55 -29.78
CA ALA A 33 -8.97 -18.37 -29.36
C ALA A 33 -8.18 -19.67 -29.61
N PRO A 34 -6.96 -19.59 -30.18
CA PRO A 34 -6.13 -20.76 -30.38
C PRO A 34 -5.93 -21.47 -29.05
N ALA A 35 -6.09 -22.78 -29.06
CA ALA A 35 -5.76 -23.61 -27.90
C ALA A 35 -4.28 -23.40 -27.58
N TYR A 36 -4.00 -22.71 -26.47
CA TYR A 36 -2.63 -22.55 -25.97
C TYR A 36 -2.04 -23.93 -25.71
N THR A 37 -0.83 -24.16 -26.20
CA THR A 37 -0.06 -25.31 -25.72
C THR A 37 0.39 -25.05 -24.29
N SER A 38 0.55 -26.11 -23.50
CA SER A 38 1.03 -26.02 -22.12
C SER A 38 2.38 -25.28 -22.03
N GLU A 39 3.26 -25.48 -22.99
CA GLU A 39 4.56 -24.81 -23.08
C GLU A 39 4.43 -23.30 -23.29
N GLN A 40 3.54 -22.86 -24.19
CA GLN A 40 3.29 -21.44 -24.44
C GLN A 40 2.76 -20.75 -23.19
N TYR A 41 1.83 -21.38 -22.47
CA TYR A 41 1.31 -20.85 -21.21
C TYR A 41 2.39 -20.70 -20.15
N LEU A 42 3.24 -21.71 -19.98
CA LEU A 42 4.33 -21.66 -19.01
C LEU A 42 5.38 -20.59 -19.38
N GLN A 43 5.67 -20.44 -20.67
CA GLN A 43 6.61 -19.42 -21.14
C GLN A 43 6.07 -18.01 -20.90
N ASP A 44 4.79 -17.77 -21.21
CA ASP A 44 4.13 -16.51 -20.94
C ASP A 44 4.15 -16.18 -19.44
N LEU A 45 3.82 -17.15 -18.59
CA LEU A 45 3.84 -16.97 -17.14
C LEU A 45 5.24 -16.63 -16.60
N LYS A 46 6.28 -17.30 -17.12
CA LYS A 46 7.69 -17.04 -16.76
C LYS A 46 8.15 -15.64 -17.16
N ASN A 47 7.62 -15.10 -18.26
CA ASN A 47 7.95 -13.77 -18.74
C ASN A 47 7.14 -12.69 -18.01
N HIS A 48 5.85 -12.96 -17.77
CA HIS A 48 4.91 -11.98 -17.24
C HIS A 48 5.16 -11.68 -15.76
N LEU A 49 5.48 -12.69 -14.93
CA LEU A 49 5.68 -12.47 -13.50
C LEU A 49 6.83 -11.47 -13.20
N PRO A 50 8.05 -11.63 -13.76
CA PRO A 50 9.11 -10.63 -13.61
C PRO A 50 8.70 -9.25 -14.15
N ALA A 51 8.01 -9.19 -15.29
CA ALA A 51 7.59 -7.94 -15.90
C ALA A 51 6.59 -7.18 -15.00
N ALA A 52 5.60 -7.87 -14.45
CA ALA A 52 4.64 -7.30 -13.51
C ALA A 52 5.33 -6.77 -12.24
N PHE A 53 6.33 -7.50 -11.74
CA PHE A 53 7.12 -7.06 -10.59
C PHE A 53 7.98 -5.82 -10.89
N SER A 54 8.68 -5.80 -12.03
CA SER A 54 9.45 -4.62 -12.46
C SER A 54 8.56 -3.40 -12.65
N PHE A 55 7.39 -3.56 -13.29
CA PHE A 55 6.41 -2.49 -13.44
C PHE A 55 5.96 -1.95 -12.08
N ALA A 56 5.60 -2.85 -11.16
CA ALA A 56 5.24 -2.51 -9.79
C ALA A 56 6.31 -1.70 -9.05
N GLN A 57 7.57 -2.11 -9.17
CA GLN A 57 8.70 -1.43 -8.55
C GLN A 57 8.86 0.00 -9.09
N THR A 58 8.81 0.18 -10.41
CA THR A 58 8.93 1.53 -11.01
C THR A 58 7.80 2.48 -10.58
N ASN A 59 6.58 1.95 -10.40
CA ASN A 59 5.47 2.75 -9.90
C ASN A 59 5.65 3.11 -8.44
N LEU A 60 6.18 2.19 -7.63
CA LEU A 60 6.43 2.40 -6.22
C LEU A 60 7.50 3.48 -6.00
N GLU A 61 8.58 3.46 -6.78
CA GLU A 61 9.64 4.48 -6.74
C GLU A 61 9.07 5.87 -7.04
N LYS A 62 8.32 6.02 -8.14
CA LYS A 62 7.64 7.28 -8.49
C LYS A 62 6.65 7.73 -7.42
N SER A 63 5.88 6.79 -6.87
CA SER A 63 4.91 7.08 -5.82
C SER A 63 5.60 7.52 -4.52
N ALA A 64 6.74 6.91 -4.18
CA ALA A 64 7.52 7.25 -3.01
C ALA A 64 8.11 8.67 -3.13
N GLU A 65 8.67 9.01 -4.30
CA GLU A 65 9.19 10.35 -4.58
C GLU A 65 8.11 11.44 -4.43
N GLY A 66 6.95 11.24 -5.07
CA GLY A 66 5.83 12.18 -4.99
C GLY A 66 5.26 12.30 -3.57
N ARG A 67 5.14 11.18 -2.84
CA ARG A 67 4.66 11.18 -1.45
C ARG A 67 5.63 11.90 -0.53
N LYS A 68 6.93 11.64 -0.68
CA LYS A 68 7.96 12.31 0.11
C LYS A 68 7.90 13.82 -0.10
N ALA A 69 7.90 14.27 -1.36
CA ALA A 69 7.82 15.70 -1.68
C ALA A 69 6.57 16.37 -1.09
N TYR A 70 5.42 15.70 -1.15
CA TYR A 70 4.17 16.20 -0.58
C TYR A 70 4.24 16.36 0.94
N TYR A 71 4.77 15.37 1.66
CA TYR A 71 4.88 15.45 3.11
C TYR A 71 5.98 16.41 3.56
N ASP A 72 7.10 16.46 2.85
CA ASP A 72 8.17 17.42 3.12
C ASP A 72 7.66 18.87 2.97
N GLN A 73 6.88 19.17 1.93
CA GLN A 73 6.28 20.49 1.75
C GLN A 73 5.32 20.88 2.89
N LYS A 74 4.62 19.90 3.46
CA LYS A 74 3.64 20.11 4.54
C LYS A 74 4.25 20.02 5.93
N ALA A 75 5.47 19.50 6.06
CA ALA A 75 6.14 19.39 7.33
C ALA A 75 6.48 20.78 7.85
N SER A 76 6.15 21.05 9.12
CA SER A 76 6.69 22.20 9.80
C SER A 76 8.16 21.92 10.11
N HIS A 77 9.06 22.78 9.64
CA HIS A 77 10.49 22.74 9.99
C HIS A 77 10.78 23.42 11.33
N SER A 78 9.83 23.43 12.27
CA SER A 78 10.09 23.96 13.60
C SER A 78 11.01 23.00 14.34
N GLU A 79 12.26 23.44 14.55
CA GLU A 79 13.16 22.78 15.48
C GLU A 79 12.66 23.01 16.90
N LEU A 80 12.53 21.93 17.68
CA LEU A 80 12.16 22.01 19.08
C LEU A 80 13.40 22.24 19.93
N ASN A 81 13.36 23.25 20.78
CA ASN A 81 14.40 23.54 21.75
C ASN A 81 14.14 22.82 23.07
N VAL A 82 15.19 22.74 23.89
CA VAL A 82 15.08 22.22 25.26
C VAL A 82 14.11 23.11 26.05
N GLY A 83 13.00 22.54 26.50
CA GLY A 83 11.95 23.23 27.26
C GLY A 83 10.65 23.45 26.48
N ASP A 84 10.64 23.25 25.17
CA ASP A 84 9.44 23.36 24.35
C ASP A 84 8.46 22.22 24.62
N GLU A 85 7.15 22.52 24.60
CA GLU A 85 6.11 21.49 24.71
C GLU A 85 6.04 20.67 23.43
N ALA A 86 6.02 19.35 23.59
CA ALA A 86 5.90 18.41 22.48
C ALA A 86 4.67 17.51 22.64
N TRP A 87 4.06 17.10 21.54
CA TRP A 87 3.00 16.10 21.57
C TRP A 87 3.61 14.70 21.70
N PHE A 88 3.13 13.91 22.66
CA PHE A 88 3.44 12.49 22.73
C PHE A 88 2.25 11.67 22.22
N TYR A 89 2.55 10.68 21.37
CA TYR A 89 1.55 9.77 20.85
C TYR A 89 1.45 8.53 21.75
N ILE A 90 0.27 8.29 22.32
CA ILE A 90 0.03 7.11 23.16
C ILE A 90 -0.59 6.01 22.28
N PHE A 91 0.20 4.98 21.99
CA PHE A 91 -0.27 3.78 21.27
C PHE A 91 -1.02 2.82 22.22
N ALA A 92 -2.13 3.28 22.81
CA ALA A 92 -2.99 2.44 23.66
C ALA A 92 -4.20 1.92 22.87
N PRO A 93 -4.51 0.60 22.91
CA PRO A 93 -5.74 0.08 22.34
C PRO A 93 -6.93 0.73 23.05
N LYS A 94 -7.97 1.07 22.29
CA LYS A 94 -9.18 1.73 22.80
C LYS A 94 -10.00 0.77 23.66
N THR A 95 -9.55 0.55 24.89
CA THR A 95 -10.39 -0.06 25.92
C THR A 95 -11.46 0.95 26.31
N GLY A 96 -12.71 0.48 26.41
CA GLY A 96 -13.93 1.28 26.41
C GLY A 96 -13.89 2.60 27.20
N ASN A 97 -14.62 3.57 26.64
CA ASN A 97 -14.89 4.92 27.08
C ASN A 97 -13.78 5.96 26.83
N ASN A 98 -14.20 6.99 26.09
CA ASN A 98 -13.43 8.07 25.48
C ASN A 98 -12.54 8.87 26.45
N LYS A 99 -11.24 8.60 26.48
CA LYS A 99 -10.26 9.60 26.94
C LYS A 99 -9.09 9.68 25.96
N ASN A 100 -8.64 10.90 25.79
CA ASN A 100 -7.83 11.42 24.68
C ASN A 100 -6.52 10.63 24.55
N THR A 101 -6.23 10.12 23.35
CA THR A 101 -5.06 9.26 23.05
C THR A 101 -3.76 10.04 22.78
N SER A 102 -3.76 11.34 23.07
CA SER A 102 -2.63 12.26 22.86
C SER A 102 -2.72 13.40 23.87
N GLY A 103 -1.58 13.83 24.41
CA GLY A 103 -1.47 14.94 25.35
C GLY A 103 -0.20 15.76 25.12
N ASN A 104 -0.13 16.95 25.72
CA ASN A 104 1.09 17.77 25.74
C ASN A 104 2.07 17.20 26.75
N PHE A 105 3.34 17.10 26.35
CA PHE A 105 4.46 16.79 27.22
C PHE A 105 5.17 18.10 27.61
N CYS A 106 5.12 18.45 28.89
CA CYS A 106 5.88 19.56 29.47
C CYS A 106 7.13 18.96 30.17
N PRO A 107 8.37 19.23 29.72
CA PRO A 107 9.57 18.59 30.29
C PRO A 107 9.91 19.09 31.71
N ASN A 108 9.31 20.19 32.16
CA ASN A 108 9.63 20.82 33.44
C ASN A 108 8.51 20.59 34.45
N GLY A 109 8.54 19.42 35.07
CA GLY A 109 7.87 19.20 36.34
C GLY A 109 8.54 20.06 37.42
N GLN A 110 8.12 21.31 37.57
CA GLN A 110 8.09 21.94 38.88
C GLN A 110 6.68 21.78 39.44
N THR A 111 6.50 20.72 40.22
CA THR A 111 5.48 20.71 41.26
C THR A 111 5.90 21.74 42.30
N HIS A 112 5.40 22.97 42.18
CA HIS A 112 5.37 23.87 43.33
C HIS A 112 4.25 23.41 44.26
N THR A 113 4.63 23.22 45.52
CA THR A 113 3.84 22.85 46.70
C THR A 113 2.58 23.69 46.88
#